data_AF-A0A7Y1FCP8-F1
#
_entry.id   AF-A0A7Y1FCP8-F1
#
_cell.length_a   1.000
_cell.length_b   1.000
_cell.length_c   1.000
_cell.angle_alpha   90.00
_cell.angle_beta   90.00
_cell.angle_gamma   90.00
#
_symmetry.space_group_name_H-M   'P 1'
#
loop_
_entity.id
_entity.type
_entity.pdbx_description
1 polymer ?
#
loop_
_entity_poly.entity_id
_entity_poly.type
_entity_poly.pdbx_seq_one_letter_code
_entity_poly.pdbx_strand_id
1 'polypeptide(L)'
;MYSISKTTVNFAKARGLELEVNGSMLEVSEADNDSEFMFSLRMMGDSFFYNGNVYLPEAIKEELPAYMKDEKALRAMLKFVAGQRAA
;
A
#
# COMPACT_ATOMS: atom_id res chain seq x y z
N MET A 1 10.10 -16.23 1.08
CA MET A 1 9.49 -15.50 -0.04
C MET A 1 8.33 -14.72 0.54
N TYR A 2 8.34 -13.39 0.43
CA TYR A 2 7.25 -12.56 0.91
C TYR A 2 6.08 -12.65 -0.08
N SER A 3 4.85 -12.61 0.41
CA SER A 3 3.66 -12.64 -0.43
C SER A 3 2.50 -11.90 0.24
N ILE A 4 1.55 -11.46 -0.58
CA ILE A 4 0.28 -10.87 -0.15
C ILE A 4 -0.85 -11.79 -0.58
N SER A 5 -1.85 -11.96 0.29
CA SER A 5 -3.01 -12.78 -0.03
C SER A 5 -3.78 -12.23 -1.23
N LYS A 6 -4.37 -13.13 -2.03
CA LYS A 6 -5.28 -12.75 -3.13
C LYS A 6 -6.43 -11.86 -2.66
N THR A 7 -6.88 -12.05 -1.42
CA THR A 7 -7.91 -11.20 -0.80
C THR A 7 -7.47 -9.75 -0.72
N THR A 8 -6.23 -9.48 -0.30
CA THR A 8 -5.70 -8.11 -0.19
C THR A 8 -5.38 -7.51 -1.56
N VAL A 9 -4.87 -8.31 -2.51
CA VAL A 9 -4.69 -7.85 -3.91
C VAL A 9 -6.02 -7.43 -4.53
N ASN A 10 -7.05 -8.28 -4.45
CA ASN A 10 -8.37 -7.96 -4.99
C ASN A 10 -9.02 -6.77 -4.27
N PHE A 11 -8.78 -6.64 -2.95
CA PHE A 11 -9.26 -5.51 -2.17
C PHE A 11 -8.65 -4.17 -2.65
N ALA A 12 -7.36 -4.16 -2.98
CA ALA A 12 -6.67 -2.99 -3.53
C ALA A 12 -7.17 -2.67 -4.94
N LYS A 13 -7.24 -3.66 -5.84
CA LYS A 13 -7.70 -3.49 -7.23
C LYS A 13 -9.10 -2.88 -7.30
N ALA A 14 -10.03 -3.34 -6.45
CA ALA A 14 -11.38 -2.78 -6.36
C ALA A 14 -11.44 -1.29 -5.94
N ARG A 15 -10.30 -0.68 -5.61
CA ARG A 15 -10.14 0.71 -5.15
C ARG A 15 -9.18 1.51 -6.03
N GLY A 16 -8.86 1.02 -7.23
CA GLY A 16 -7.94 1.71 -8.14
C GLY A 16 -6.50 1.71 -7.63
N LEU A 17 -6.12 0.67 -6.89
CA LEU A 17 -4.76 0.45 -6.39
C LEU A 17 -4.21 -0.87 -6.92
N GLU A 18 -2.91 -0.88 -7.22
CA GLU A 18 -2.16 -2.08 -7.50
C GLU A 18 -1.05 -2.31 -6.49
N LEU A 19 -0.76 -3.59 -6.26
CA LEU A 19 0.20 -4.06 -5.27
C LEU A 19 1.21 -4.97 -5.95
N GLU A 20 2.48 -4.63 -5.83
CA GLU A 20 3.59 -5.43 -6.36
C GLU A 20 4.58 -5.80 -5.24
N VAL A 21 5.00 -7.07 -5.20
CA VAL A 21 5.98 -7.54 -4.21
C VAL A 21 7.35 -7.61 -4.87
N ASN A 22 8.27 -6.77 -4.42
CA ASN A 22 9.64 -6.69 -4.91
C ASN A 22 10.62 -7.03 -3.78
N GLY A 23 11.05 -8.29 -3.70
CA GLY A 23 11.87 -8.77 -2.58
C GLY A 23 11.13 -8.69 -1.25
N SER A 24 11.58 -7.81 -0.35
CA SER A 24 10.91 -7.52 0.94
C SER A 24 10.07 -6.24 0.92
N MET A 25 9.83 -5.68 -0.26
CA MET A 25 9.07 -4.45 -0.45
C MET A 25 7.69 -4.78 -1.02
N LEU A 26 6.67 -4.09 -0.53
CA LEU A 26 5.36 -4.00 -1.14
C LEU A 26 5.22 -2.59 -1.73
N GLU A 27 5.19 -2.51 -3.05
CA GLU A 27 4.99 -1.29 -3.81
C GLU A 27 3.49 -1.08 -4.04
N VAL A 28 3.02 0.16 -3.87
CA VAL A 28 1.60 0.53 -4.02
C VAL A 28 1.47 1.58 -5.10
N SER A 29 0.78 1.25 -6.18
CA SER A 29 0.58 2.12 -7.35
C SER A 29 -0.89 2.45 -7.57
N GLU A 30 -1.17 3.48 -8.36
CA GLU A 30 -2.51 3.68 -8.92
C GLU A 30 -2.73 2.67 -10.04
N ALA A 31 -3.91 2.07 -10.14
CA ALA A 31 -4.15 0.99 -11.11
C ALA A 31 -4.08 1.42 -12.59
N ASP A 32 -4.22 2.73 -12.85
CA ASP A 32 -4.16 3.30 -14.19
C ASP A 32 -2.86 4.10 -14.44
N ASN A 33 -1.86 3.97 -13.55
CA ASN A 33 -0.59 4.69 -13.63
C ASN A 33 0.60 3.71 -13.65
N ASP A 34 1.11 3.44 -14.85
CA ASP A 34 2.21 2.50 -15.08
C ASP A 34 3.62 3.12 -14.92
N SER A 35 3.73 4.37 -14.46
CA SER A 35 5.04 5.06 -14.43
C SER A 35 5.83 4.82 -13.14
N GLU A 36 5.26 5.13 -11.97
CA GLU A 36 5.93 4.96 -10.67
C GLU A 36 4.92 4.56 -9.59
N PHE A 37 5.37 3.77 -8.60
CA PHE A 37 4.58 3.49 -7.41
C PHE A 37 4.47 4.74 -6.53
N MET A 38 3.33 4.93 -5.86
CA MET A 38 3.10 6.09 -4.99
C MET A 38 3.99 6.06 -3.75
N PHE A 39 4.05 4.89 -3.12
CA PHE A 39 4.80 4.65 -1.89
C PHE A 39 5.09 3.15 -1.74
N SER A 40 5.97 2.83 -0.79
CA SER A 40 6.37 1.45 -0.53
C SER A 40 6.33 1.12 0.96
N LEU A 41 6.07 -0.15 1.26
CA LEU A 41 6.13 -0.73 2.60
C LEU A 41 7.20 -1.81 2.65
N ARG A 42 7.89 -1.95 3.79
CA ARG A 42 8.75 -3.09 4.06
C ARG A 42 7.92 -4.20 4.71
N MET A 43 8.00 -5.40 4.17
CA MET A 43 7.37 -6.62 4.70
C MET A 43 8.30 -7.30 5.71
N MET A 44 7.75 -7.68 6.87
CA MET A 44 8.46 -8.41 7.93
C MET A 44 7.53 -9.46 8.55
N GLY A 45 7.65 -10.71 8.11
CA GLY A 45 6.69 -11.76 8.46
C GLY A 45 5.29 -11.35 8.00
N ASP A 46 4.34 -11.32 8.94
CA ASP A 46 2.96 -10.90 8.69
C ASP A 46 2.75 -9.37 8.76
N SER A 47 3.80 -8.62 9.12
CA SER A 47 3.71 -7.18 9.39
C SER A 47 4.33 -6.32 8.30
N PHE A 48 3.98 -5.04 8.32
CA PHE A 48 4.37 -4.04 7.33
C PHE A 48 4.82 -2.76 8.02
N PHE A 49 5.88 -2.16 7.50
CA PHE A 49 6.38 -0.85 7.94
C PHE A 49 6.37 0.11 6.76
N TYR A 50 5.98 1.36 6.99
CA TYR A 50 6.14 2.40 5.98
C TYR A 50 7.63 2.59 5.67
N ASN A 51 8.00 2.60 4.38
CA ASN A 51 9.40 2.62 3.97
C ASN A 51 9.78 3.85 3.15
N GLY A 52 8.92 4.28 2.22
CA GLY A 52 9.27 5.40 1.36
C GLY A 52 8.07 5.99 0.63
N ASN A 53 8.15 7.30 0.40
CA ASN A 53 7.22 8.06 -0.43
C ASN A 53 7.86 8.37 -1.78
N VAL A 54 7.08 8.29 -2.86
CA VAL A 54 7.48 8.83 -4.17
C VAL A 54 6.69 10.09 -4.46
N TYR A 55 5.36 9.98 -4.52
CA TYR A 55 4.49 11.11 -4.85
C TYR A 55 3.15 11.11 -4.10
N LEU A 56 2.98 10.31 -3.04
CA LEU A 56 1.79 10.44 -2.19
C LEU A 56 1.77 11.86 -1.58
N PRO A 57 0.64 12.59 -1.67
CA PRO A 57 0.52 13.93 -1.08
C PRO A 57 0.92 13.94 0.40
N GLU A 58 1.66 14.97 0.82
CA GLU A 58 2.22 15.07 2.17
C GLU A 58 1.16 14.96 3.26
N ALA A 59 0.00 15.62 3.08
CA ALA A 59 -1.12 15.53 4.00
C ALA A 59 -1.64 14.10 4.21
N ILE A 60 -1.69 13.29 3.15
CA ILE A 60 -2.13 11.88 3.22
C ILE A 60 -1.03 11.03 3.87
N LYS A 61 0.24 11.27 3.52
CA LYS A 61 1.40 10.55 4.06
C LYS A 61 1.50 10.68 5.57
N GLU A 62 1.33 11.88 6.12
CA GLU A 62 1.45 12.13 7.57
C GLU A 62 0.36 11.43 8.40
N GLU A 63 -0.76 11.04 7.77
CA GLU A 63 -1.81 10.24 8.41
C GLU A 63 -1.56 8.73 8.34
N LEU A 64 -0.56 8.27 7.58
CA LEU A 64 -0.30 6.84 7.42
C LEU A 64 0.36 6.24 8.66
N PRO A 65 -0.07 5.05 9.11
CA PRO A 65 0.59 4.37 10.20
C PRO A 65 2.00 3.92 9.80
N ALA A 66 2.98 4.20 10.66
CA ALA A 66 4.35 3.72 10.45
C ALA A 66 4.48 2.18 10.50
N TYR A 67 3.56 1.52 11.22
CA TYR A 67 3.53 0.07 11.41
C TYR A 67 2.11 -0.50 11.27
N MET A 68 2.01 -1.65 10.59
CA MET A 68 0.80 -2.43 10.43
C MET A 68 1.10 -3.88 10.77
N LYS A 69 0.37 -4.45 11.74
CA LYS A 69 0.67 -5.79 12.28
C LYS A 69 0.34 -6.95 11.34
N ASP A 70 -0.64 -6.76 10.45
CA ASP A 70 -1.23 -7.81 9.63
C ASP A 70 -1.87 -7.23 8.36
N GLU A 71 -2.30 -8.11 7.45
CA GLU A 71 -2.99 -7.70 6.23
C GLU A 71 -4.35 -7.02 6.50
N LYS A 72 -4.95 -7.20 7.69
CA LYS A 72 -6.20 -6.50 8.05
C LYS A 72 -5.91 -5.01 8.28
N ALA A 73 -4.82 -4.69 8.97
CA ALA A 73 -4.35 -3.32 9.15
C ALA A 73 -3.90 -2.71 7.81
N LEU A 74 -3.19 -3.49 6.97
CA LEU A 74 -2.82 -3.07 5.62
C LEU A 74 -4.05 -2.65 4.79
N ARG A 75 -5.11 -3.48 4.76
CA ARG A 75 -6.35 -3.14 4.04
C ARG A 75 -7.04 -1.90 4.58
N ALA A 76 -6.95 -1.62 5.88
CA ALA A 76 -7.49 -0.38 6.45
C ALA A 76 -6.73 0.86 5.94
N MET A 77 -5.40 0.79 5.89
CA MET A 77 -4.56 1.85 5.31
C MET A 77 -4.83 2.03 3.81
N LEU A 78 -4.89 0.95 3.03
CA LEU A 78 -5.21 1.02 1.59
C LEU A 78 -6.59 1.63 1.33
N LYS A 79 -7.59 1.32 2.17
CA LYS A 79 -8.92 1.94 2.11
C LYS A 79 -8.85 3.44 2.36
N PHE A 80 -8.06 3.87 3.34
CA PHE A 80 -7.85 5.28 3.64
C PHE A 80 -7.22 6.01 2.46
N VAL A 81 -6.08 5.51 1.93
CA VAL A 81 -5.39 6.10 0.78
C VAL A 81 -6.32 6.23 -0.42
N ALA A 82 -7.07 5.17 -0.75
CA ALA A 82 -8.03 5.22 -1.86
C ALA A 82 -9.15 6.24 -1.63
N GLY A 83 -9.61 6.40 -0.39
CA GLY A 83 -10.65 7.37 -0.04
C GLY A 83 -10.19 8.82 -0.18
N GLN A 84 -8.95 9.12 0.26
CA GLN A 84 -8.38 10.46 0.16
C GLN A 84 -8.05 10.86 -1.28
N ARG A 85 -7.73 9.90 -2.15
CA ARG A 85 -7.44 10.15 -3.57
C ARG A 85 -8.69 10.39 -4.42
N ALA A 86 -9.86 9.97 -3.94
CA ALA A 86 -11.14 10.16 -4.63
C ALA A 86 -11.89 11.43 -4.22
N ALA A 87 -11.35 12.19 -3.25
CA ALA A 87 -11.91 13.44 -2.72
C ALA A 87 -11.26 14.66 -3.40
#